data_AF-A0A135LVR7-F1
#
_entry.id   AF-A0A135LVR7-F1
#
_cell.length_a   1.000
_cell.length_b   1.000
_cell.length_c   1.000
_cell.angle_alpha   90.00
_cell.angle_beta   90.00
_cell.angle_gamma   90.00
#
_symmetry.space_group_name_H-M   'P 1'
#
loop_
_entity.id
_entity.type
_entity.pdbx_description
1 polymer ?
#
loop_
_entity_poly.entity_id
_entity_poly.type
_entity_poly.pdbx_seq_one_letter_code
_entity_poly.pdbx_strand_id
1 'polypeptide(L)'
;MLQQEASPLHGGILADACGLGKTQTALMPIYQAALSQFRPPYRPTLVLVPSALIDTWLLEIERHFGDALTIRLFYGTKARTEYSERKLIMLESLPQVEAFMRCPTSKVSSGHTIMLSSYNTWATRMTTGIDQEETNL
;
A
#
# COMPACT_ATOMS: atom_id res chain seq x y z
N MET A 1 0.09 -22.08 8.53
CA MET A 1 -0.74 -20.88 8.33
C MET A 1 -1.66 -20.64 9.53
N LEU A 2 -2.58 -21.56 9.86
CA LEU A 2 -3.54 -21.40 10.97
C LEU A 2 -2.92 -20.99 12.33
N GLN A 3 -1.75 -21.51 12.68
CA GLN A 3 -1.07 -21.13 13.94
C GLN A 3 -0.51 -19.69 13.91
N GLN A 4 -0.05 -19.20 12.74
CA GLN A 4 0.43 -17.83 12.59
C GLN A 4 -0.75 -16.84 12.52
N GLU A 5 -1.86 -17.26 11.91
CA GLU A 5 -3.12 -16.50 11.88
C GLU A 5 -3.72 -16.37 13.29
N ALA A 6 -3.57 -17.39 14.13
CA ALA A 6 -3.98 -17.35 15.53
C ALA A 6 -3.00 -16.60 16.44
N SER A 7 -1.85 -16.14 15.92
CA SER A 7 -0.89 -15.36 16.70
C SER A 7 -1.41 -13.93 16.92
N PRO A 8 -0.89 -13.18 17.91
CA PRO A 8 -1.31 -11.80 18.15
C PRO A 8 -1.15 -10.87 16.95
N LEU A 9 -0.22 -11.18 16.04
CA LEU A 9 0.03 -10.41 14.82
C LEU A 9 -0.88 -10.83 13.64
N HIS A 10 -1.71 -11.88 13.82
CA HIS A 10 -2.70 -12.40 12.88
C HIS A 10 -2.22 -12.41 11.41
N GLY A 11 -1.02 -12.98 11.19
CA GLY A 11 -0.31 -12.90 9.92
C GLY A 11 0.12 -14.25 9.38
N GLY A 12 0.86 -14.22 8.26
CA GLY A 12 1.38 -15.44 7.63
C GLY A 12 2.54 -15.14 6.69
N ILE A 13 3.30 -16.18 6.36
CA ILE A 13 4.39 -16.10 5.39
C ILE A 13 3.96 -16.84 4.13
N LEU A 14 3.92 -16.13 3.00
CA LEU A 14 3.68 -16.71 1.68
C LEU A 14 5.02 -17.04 1.01
N ALA A 15 5.47 -18.29 1.17
CA ALA A 15 6.79 -18.76 0.72
C ALA A 15 6.73 -19.75 -0.45
N ASP A 16 5.80 -19.54 -1.39
CA ASP A 16 5.70 -20.37 -2.60
C ASP A 16 6.87 -20.13 -3.57
N ALA A 17 7.09 -21.11 -4.46
CA ALA A 17 8.05 -20.98 -5.55
C ALA A 17 7.77 -19.75 -6.44
N CYS A 18 8.81 -19.24 -7.10
CA CYS A 18 8.67 -18.15 -8.06
C CYS A 18 7.74 -18.56 -9.21
N GLY A 19 6.88 -17.63 -9.65
CA GLY A 19 5.91 -17.87 -10.72
C GLY A 19 4.55 -18.45 -10.28
N LEU A 20 4.37 -18.82 -9.01
CA LEU A 20 3.10 -19.40 -8.52
C LEU A 20 2.04 -18.37 -8.10
N GLY A 21 2.10 -17.13 -8.63
CA GLY A 21 1.04 -16.14 -8.39
C GLY A 21 1.06 -15.48 -6.99
N LYS A 22 2.21 -15.45 -6.31
CA LYS A 22 2.32 -14.87 -4.95
C LYS A 22 1.76 -13.46 -4.82
N THR A 23 1.98 -12.61 -5.81
CA THR A 23 1.47 -11.23 -5.82
C THR A 23 -0.05 -11.23 -5.77
N GLN A 24 -0.70 -12.01 -6.64
CA GLN A 24 -2.16 -12.14 -6.66
C GLN A 24 -2.69 -12.73 -5.36
N THR A 25 -2.05 -13.78 -4.84
CA THR A 25 -2.42 -14.38 -3.54
C THR A 25 -2.28 -13.39 -2.38
N ALA A 26 -1.30 -12.47 -2.43
CA ALA A 26 -1.14 -11.42 -1.42
C ALA A 26 -2.18 -10.30 -1.54
N LEU A 27 -2.64 -9.99 -2.75
CA LEU A 27 -3.65 -8.96 -3.02
C LEU A 27 -5.08 -9.44 -2.71
N MET A 28 -5.37 -10.73 -2.89
CA MET A 28 -6.71 -11.29 -2.70
C MET A 28 -7.29 -11.06 -1.30
N PRO A 29 -6.54 -11.24 -0.18
CA PRO A 29 -7.03 -10.93 1.16
C PRO A 29 -7.41 -9.46 1.34
N ILE A 30 -6.69 -8.53 0.70
CA ILE A 30 -7.01 -7.09 0.77
C ILE A 30 -8.37 -6.85 0.13
N TYR A 31 -8.58 -7.40 -1.06
CA TYR A 31 -9.85 -7.33 -1.77
C TYR A 31 -11.00 -8.00 -0.99
N GLN A 32 -10.78 -9.22 -0.48
CA GLN A 32 -11.78 -9.96 0.28
C GLN A 32 -12.13 -9.30 1.62
N ALA A 33 -11.14 -8.78 2.35
CA ALA A 33 -11.37 -8.07 3.60
C ALA A 33 -12.27 -6.87 3.36
N ALA A 34 -12.04 -6.14 2.27
CA ALA A 34 -12.83 -4.97 1.93
C ALA A 34 -14.29 -5.30 1.52
N LEU A 35 -14.55 -6.50 0.99
CA LEU A 35 -15.91 -7.00 0.71
C LEU A 35 -16.62 -7.60 1.93
N SER A 36 -15.88 -8.30 2.80
CA SER A 36 -16.44 -9.10 3.89
C SER A 36 -16.54 -8.32 5.21
N GLN A 37 -15.83 -7.20 5.32
CA GLN A 37 -15.89 -6.33 6.47
C GLN A 37 -17.21 -5.54 6.40
N PHE A 38 -18.25 -6.01 7.10
CA PHE A 38 -19.56 -5.35 7.09
C PHE A 38 -19.66 -4.18 8.06
N ARG A 39 -18.63 -3.96 8.89
CA ARG A 39 -18.61 -2.91 9.91
C ARG A 39 -17.24 -2.23 10.00
N PRO A 40 -17.22 -0.90 10.23
CA PRO A 40 -15.99 -0.14 10.44
C PRO A 40 -15.19 -0.65 11.65
N PRO A 41 -13.88 -0.32 11.75
CA PRO A 41 -13.15 0.62 10.90
C PRO A 41 -12.55 -0.01 9.63
N TYR A 42 -12.76 0.63 8.49
CA TYR A 42 -12.06 0.36 7.24
C TYR A 42 -10.72 1.11 7.21
N ARG A 43 -9.65 0.45 6.78
CA ARG A 43 -8.31 1.04 6.73
C ARG A 43 -7.61 0.70 5.42
N PRO A 44 -6.85 1.64 4.83
CA PRO A 44 -5.98 1.33 3.72
C PRO A 44 -4.91 0.31 4.10
N THR A 45 -4.47 -0.50 3.14
CA THR A 45 -3.37 -1.47 3.31
C THR A 45 -2.06 -0.89 2.76
N LEU A 46 -1.01 -0.88 3.58
CA LEU A 46 0.35 -0.55 3.13
C LEU A 46 1.02 -1.79 2.55
N VAL A 47 1.50 -1.67 1.31
CA VAL A 47 2.27 -2.71 0.62
C VAL A 47 3.67 -2.18 0.36
N LEU A 48 4.65 -2.86 0.96
CA LEU A 48 6.08 -2.55 0.81
C LEU A 48 6.73 -3.60 -0.09
N VAL A 49 7.40 -3.13 -1.15
CA VAL A 49 8.07 -4.00 -2.13
C VAL A 49 9.51 -3.55 -2.40
N PRO A 50 10.37 -4.42 -2.95
CA PRO A 50 11.62 -3.97 -3.57
C PRO A 50 11.34 -2.92 -4.65
N SER A 51 12.19 -1.88 -4.74
CA SER A 51 12.00 -0.78 -5.71
C SER A 51 11.85 -1.27 -7.15
N ALA A 52 12.59 -2.32 -7.53
CA ALA A 52 12.55 -2.91 -8.87
C ALA A 52 11.20 -3.59 -9.22
N LEU A 53 10.34 -3.84 -8.23
CA LEU A 53 9.06 -4.53 -8.39
C LEU A 53 7.86 -3.59 -8.31
N ILE A 54 8.05 -2.27 -8.12
CA ILE A 54 6.94 -1.32 -8.02
C ILE A 54 6.06 -1.37 -9.28
N ASP A 55 6.67 -1.31 -10.46
CA ASP A 55 5.93 -1.31 -11.72
C ASP A 55 5.26 -2.67 -11.98
N THR A 56 5.91 -3.77 -11.61
CA THR A 56 5.31 -5.11 -11.67
C THR A 56 4.07 -5.20 -10.79
N TRP A 57 4.11 -4.69 -9.55
CA TRP A 57 2.95 -4.71 -8.66
C TRP A 57 1.81 -3.81 -9.15
N LEU A 58 2.13 -2.63 -9.70
CA LEU A 58 1.12 -1.76 -10.33
C LEU A 58 0.40 -2.48 -11.47
N LEU A 59 1.17 -3.12 -12.37
CA LEU A 59 0.62 -3.86 -13.52
C LEU A 59 -0.26 -5.03 -13.06
N GLU A 60 0.16 -5.78 -12.04
CA GLU A 60 -0.62 -6.90 -11.51
C GLU A 60 -1.94 -6.44 -10.88
N ILE A 61 -1.94 -5.32 -10.14
CA ILE A 61 -3.16 -4.76 -9.56
C ILE A 61 -4.11 -4.31 -10.67
N GLU A 62 -3.60 -3.55 -11.65
CA GLU A 62 -4.39 -3.08 -12.79
C GLU A 62 -4.99 -4.25 -13.58
N ARG A 63 -4.17 -5.26 -13.91
CA ARG A 63 -4.56 -6.42 -14.71
C ARG A 63 -5.62 -7.29 -14.03
N HIS A 64 -5.51 -7.51 -12.73
CA HIS A 64 -6.33 -8.50 -12.02
C HIS A 64 -7.48 -7.89 -11.22
N PHE A 65 -7.37 -6.63 -10.82
CA PHE A 65 -8.36 -5.96 -9.98
C PHE A 65 -8.95 -4.72 -10.64
N GLY A 66 -8.33 -4.15 -11.68
CA GLY A 66 -8.83 -2.94 -12.35
C GLY A 66 -9.17 -1.84 -11.34
N ASP A 67 -10.40 -1.32 -11.42
CA ASP A 67 -10.89 -0.27 -10.52
C ASP A 67 -11.38 -0.79 -9.14
N ALA A 68 -11.30 -2.10 -8.89
CA ALA A 68 -11.76 -2.68 -7.63
C ALA A 68 -10.86 -2.32 -6.44
N LEU A 69 -9.60 -1.96 -6.69
CA LEU A 69 -8.66 -1.47 -5.68
C LEU A 69 -8.20 -0.06 -6.03
N THR A 70 -8.35 0.87 -5.09
CA THR A 70 -7.82 2.22 -5.24
C THR A 70 -6.34 2.24 -4.89
N ILE A 71 -5.49 2.71 -5.79
CA ILE A 71 -4.04 2.78 -5.54
C ILE A 71 -3.63 4.21 -5.13
N ARG A 72 -2.73 4.30 -4.15
CA ARG A 72 -1.91 5.47 -3.86
C ARG A 72 -0.44 5.08 -3.89
N LEU A 73 0.35 5.78 -4.69
CA LEU A 73 1.75 5.46 -4.93
C LEU A 73 2.66 6.41 -4.13
N PHE A 74 3.32 5.90 -3.10
CA PHE A 74 4.36 6.62 -2.37
C PHE A 74 5.75 6.17 -2.83
N TYR A 75 6.07 6.45 -4.09
CA TYR A 75 7.34 6.08 -4.71
C TYR A 75 7.65 7.00 -5.89
N GLY A 76 8.91 7.41 -6.04
CA GLY A 76 9.34 8.31 -7.12
C GLY A 76 8.89 9.76 -6.94
N THR A 77 8.98 10.55 -8.01
CA THR A 77 8.52 11.95 -8.06
C THR A 77 7.74 12.19 -9.35
N LYS A 78 6.77 13.11 -9.31
CA LYS A 78 5.94 13.54 -10.43
C LYS A 78 6.77 14.18 -11.53
N ALA A 79 7.85 14.88 -11.17
CA ALA A 79 8.78 15.49 -12.12
C ALA A 79 9.49 14.45 -13.01
N ARG A 80 9.69 13.22 -12.51
CA ARG A 80 10.37 12.14 -13.24
C ARG A 80 9.40 11.16 -13.91
N THR A 81 8.11 11.38 -13.75
CA THR A 81 7.07 10.52 -14.31
C THR A 81 6.51 11.17 -15.57
N GLU A 82 6.58 10.49 -16.70
CA GLU A 82 6.01 11.01 -17.96
C GLU A 82 4.50 10.75 -18.05
N TYR A 83 4.01 9.67 -17.43
CA TYR A 83 2.61 9.26 -17.46
C TYR A 83 1.73 10.12 -16.55
N SER A 84 0.83 10.89 -17.15
CA SER A 84 -0.10 11.79 -16.44
C SER A 84 -0.98 11.07 -15.42
N GLU A 85 -1.46 9.88 -15.73
CA GLU A 85 -2.33 9.09 -14.84
C GLU A 85 -1.60 8.65 -13.57
N ARG A 86 -0.33 8.25 -13.70
CA ARG A 86 0.51 7.88 -12.55
C ARG A 86 0.73 9.05 -11.60
N LYS A 87 0.78 10.29 -12.10
CA LYS A 87 0.90 11.50 -11.26
C LYS A 87 -0.33 11.73 -10.38
N LEU A 88 -1.51 11.28 -10.79
CA LEU A 88 -2.76 11.46 -10.05
C LEU A 88 -2.81 10.59 -8.79
N ILE A 89 -2.16 9.42 -8.82
CA ILE A 89 -2.11 8.50 -7.69
C ILE A 89 -0.90 8.73 -6.77
N MET A 90 0.06 9.59 -7.17
CA MET A 90 1.31 9.80 -6.45
C MET A 90 1.17 10.66 -5.20
N LEU A 91 1.75 10.16 -4.11
CA LEU A 91 2.02 10.88 -2.86
C LEU A 91 3.54 11.14 -2.80
N GLU A 92 3.94 12.40 -2.67
CA GLU A 92 5.36 12.81 -2.73
C GLU A 92 5.94 13.20 -1.37
N SER A 93 5.09 13.53 -0.39
CA SER A 93 5.51 14.04 0.91
C SER A 93 4.80 13.36 2.07
N LEU A 94 5.41 13.41 3.26
CA LEU A 94 4.79 12.89 4.48
C LEU A 94 3.45 13.56 4.80
N PRO A 95 3.29 14.90 4.69
CA PRO A 95 1.99 15.52 4.92
C PRO A 95 0.87 14.98 4.01
N GLN A 96 1.19 14.60 2.76
CA GLN A 96 0.23 13.96 1.87
C GLN A 96 -0.12 12.55 2.32
N VAL A 97 0.87 11.79 2.80
CA VAL A 97 0.65 10.46 3.40
C VAL A 97 -0.21 10.58 4.65
N GLU A 98 0.11 11.48 5.57
CA GLU A 98 -0.67 11.71 6.80
C GLU A 98 -2.10 12.16 6.51
N ALA A 99 -2.27 13.12 5.60
CA ALA A 99 -3.60 13.55 5.17
C ALA A 99 -4.38 12.39 4.57
N PHE A 100 -3.72 11.51 3.81
CA PHE A 100 -4.32 10.29 3.30
C PHE A 100 -4.64 9.28 4.41
N MET A 101 -3.79 9.12 5.43
CA MET A 101 -4.04 8.22 6.56
C MET A 101 -5.22 8.69 7.43
N ARG A 102 -5.58 9.98 7.37
CA ARG A 102 -6.81 10.53 7.96
C ARG A 102 -8.08 10.21 7.17
N CYS A 103 -8.02 9.29 6.19
CA CYS A 103 -9.17 8.84 5.40
C CYS A 103 -10.33 8.36 6.31
N PRO A 104 -11.61 8.61 5.95
CA PRO A 104 -12.73 8.19 6.77
C PRO A 104 -12.76 6.67 6.97
N THR A 105 -12.61 6.24 8.21
CA THR A 105 -12.66 4.82 8.60
C THR A 105 -14.08 4.23 8.54
N SER A 106 -15.09 5.07 8.30
CA SER A 106 -16.49 4.68 8.10
C SER A 106 -16.83 4.27 6.66
N LYS A 107 -15.96 4.58 5.68
CA LYS A 107 -16.20 4.29 4.28
C LYS A 107 -15.55 2.97 3.85
N VAL A 108 -16.34 2.09 3.24
CA VAL A 108 -15.88 0.81 2.67
C VAL A 108 -14.78 1.01 1.62
N SER A 109 -14.81 2.13 0.89
CA SER A 109 -13.78 2.48 -0.09
C SER A 109 -12.38 2.57 0.53
N SER A 110 -12.28 2.94 1.82
CA SER A 110 -11.01 3.03 2.54
C SER A 110 -10.37 1.65 2.73
N GLY A 111 -11.19 0.59 2.85
CA GLY A 111 -10.71 -0.80 2.92
C GLY A 111 -10.21 -1.33 1.59
N HIS A 112 -10.72 -0.81 0.47
CA HIS A 112 -10.28 -1.13 -0.89
C HIS A 112 -9.07 -0.31 -1.34
N THR A 113 -8.41 0.41 -0.43
CA THR A 113 -7.31 1.29 -0.80
C THR A 113 -5.95 0.67 -0.46
N ILE A 114 -5.04 0.65 -1.43
CA ILE A 114 -3.66 0.21 -1.27
C ILE A 114 -2.74 1.43 -1.34
N MET A 115 -1.87 1.57 -0.35
CA MET A 115 -0.70 2.42 -0.44
C MET A 115 0.50 1.57 -0.84
N LEU A 116 1.01 1.79 -2.05
CA LEU A 116 2.19 1.09 -2.56
C LEU A 116 3.44 1.95 -2.39
N SER A 117 4.46 1.41 -1.76
CA SER A 117 5.77 2.05 -1.63
C SER A 117 6.90 1.03 -1.73
N SER A 118 8.11 1.51 -2.01
CA SER A 118 9.28 0.65 -1.80
C SER A 118 9.75 0.77 -0.35
N TYR A 119 10.31 -0.31 0.19
CA TYR A 119 10.86 -0.29 1.56
C TYR A 119 11.85 0.87 1.75
N ASN A 120 12.76 1.05 0.79
CA ASN A 120 13.77 2.11 0.87
C ASN A 120 13.13 3.51 0.85
N THR A 121 12.17 3.76 -0.05
CA THR A 121 11.49 5.05 -0.09
C THR A 121 10.69 5.33 1.17
N TRP A 122 9.97 4.33 1.68
CA TRP A 122 9.22 4.43 2.93
C TRP A 122 10.16 4.79 4.10
N ALA A 123 11.22 4.01 4.29
CA ALA A 123 12.18 4.21 5.37
C ALA A 123 12.85 5.58 5.28
N THR A 124 13.45 5.93 4.15
CA THR A 124 14.17 7.20 3.99
C THR A 124 13.26 8.40 4.23
N ARG A 125 12.07 8.43 3.63
CA ARG A 125 11.18 9.59 3.74
C ARG A 125 10.57 9.73 5.13
N MET A 126 10.33 8.63 5.83
CA MET A 126 9.83 8.65 7.21
C MET A 126 10.91 9.12 8.19
N THR A 127 12.15 8.68 8.03
CA THR A 127 13.25 9.11 8.92
C THR A 127 13.61 10.59 8.73
N THR A 128 13.71 11.07 7.49
CA THR A 128 14.06 12.48 7.26
C THR A 128 12.99 13.48 7.72
N GLY A 129 11.74 13.03 7.89
CA GLY A 129 10.68 13.85 8.49
C GLY A 129 10.85 14.05 9.99
N ILE A 130 11.32 13.00 10.69
CA ILE A 130 11.54 13.01 12.14
C ILE A 130 12.71 13.95 12.49
N ASP A 131 13.80 13.88 11.73
CA ASP A 131 15.00 14.70 11.98
C ASP A 131 14.73 16.22 11.76
N GLN A 132 13.77 16.57 10.89
CA GLN A 132 13.36 17.96 10.64
C GLN A 132 12.49 18.53 11.78
N GLU A 133 11.77 17.70 12.52
CA GLU A 133 11.01 18.13 13.70
C GLU A 133 11.91 18.31 14.93
N GLU A 134 12.93 17.46 15.12
CA GLU A 134 13.88 17.59 16.24
C GLU A 134 14.81 18.81 16.13
N THR A 135 15.03 19.35 14.92
CA THR A 135 15.88 20.54 14.71
C THR A 135 15.14 21.87 14.98
N ASN A 136 13.81 21.83 15.16
CA ASN A 136 12.96 23.02 15.37
C ASN A 136 12.43 23.16 16.81
N LEU A 137 13.02 22.43 17.77
CA LEU A 137 12.79 22.56 19.22
C LEU A 137 14.05 23.11 19.90
#